data_AF-A0AAD2CWW8-F1
#
_entry.id   AF-A0AAD2CWW8-F1
#
_cell.length_a   1.000
_cell.length_b   1.000
_cell.length_c   1.000
_cell.angle_alpha   90.00
_cell.angle_beta   90.00
_cell.angle_gamma   90.00
#
_symmetry.space_group_name_H-M   'P 1'
#
loop_
_entity.id
_entity.type
_entity.pdbx_description
1 polymer ?
#
loop_
_entity_poly.entity_id
_entity_poly.type
_entity_poly.pdbx_seq_one_letter_code
_entity_poly.pdbx_strand_id
1 'polypeptide(L)'
;MKFSSLSNTFLLSPEVARETALGFLTGVHPEGGQPAKWQEEMFTAHYGSSLLVIANQWFNLCHTNIEEAKLTAKEETAEGFKRFMMAHFFMWQYPKNAPTFGSRFGVCERLSCGDPVFHWVNKIAALHEKLIVWKKNLDSTLTQTLVISIDGVNCRTWEKSNERYNMDTQECSHNFNHGAVKYEVAMSLLEPQRAWISGPHKGGKHDLTIF
;
A
#
# COMPACT_ATOMS: atom_id res chain seq x y z
N MET A 1 8.64 22.91 2.85
CA MET A 1 8.60 22.62 4.30
C MET A 1 10.00 22.20 4.75
N LYS A 2 10.65 22.94 5.67
CA LYS A 2 11.95 22.54 6.23
C LYS A 2 11.71 21.61 7.42
N PHE A 3 11.75 20.31 7.20
CA PHE A 3 11.71 19.27 8.25
C PHE A 3 13.07 19.09 8.97
N SER A 4 13.93 20.11 8.96
CA SER A 4 15.37 19.95 9.19
C SER A 4 15.81 19.82 10.66
N SER A 5 14.92 19.56 11.62
CA SER A 5 15.33 19.35 13.02
C SER A 5 14.30 18.64 13.92
N LEU A 6 13.53 17.68 13.41
CA LEU A 6 12.70 16.84 14.27
C LEU A 6 13.52 15.62 14.73
N SER A 7 13.69 15.45 16.04
CA SER A 7 14.39 14.31 16.64
C SER A 7 13.66 12.99 16.33
N ASN A 8 14.41 11.95 15.95
CA ASN A 8 13.88 10.64 15.51
C ASN A 8 12.90 9.99 16.49
N THR A 9 13.04 10.24 17.80
CA THR A 9 12.23 9.62 18.85
C THR A 9 10.74 9.98 18.78
N PHE A 10 10.36 11.05 18.06
CA PHE A 10 8.99 11.58 18.07
C PHE A 10 8.01 10.74 17.24
N LEU A 11 8.46 10.10 16.14
CA LEU A 11 7.59 9.42 15.17
C LEU A 11 7.27 7.96 15.51
N LEU A 12 7.62 7.52 16.72
CA LEU A 12 7.45 6.15 17.17
C LEU A 12 6.02 5.81 17.62
N SER A 13 5.17 6.82 17.88
CA SER A 13 3.76 6.61 18.25
C SER A 13 2.83 6.75 17.05
N PRO A 14 1.76 5.93 16.94
CA PRO A 14 0.76 6.10 15.89
C PRO A 14 0.10 7.48 15.91
N GLU A 15 -0.09 8.09 17.08
CA GLU A 15 -0.72 9.41 17.21
C GLU A 15 0.13 10.51 16.54
N VAL A 16 1.43 10.51 16.80
CA VAL A 16 2.34 11.49 16.19
C VAL A 16 2.52 11.22 14.69
N ALA A 17 2.62 9.95 14.28
CA ALA A 17 2.68 9.59 12.87
C ALA A 17 1.42 10.06 12.12
N ARG A 18 0.24 9.96 12.76
CA ARG A 18 -1.04 10.45 12.22
C ARG A 18 -1.04 11.96 12.02
N GLU A 19 -0.62 12.73 13.03
CA GLU A 19 -0.55 14.20 12.94
C GLU A 19 0.47 14.64 11.87
N THR A 20 1.61 13.95 11.79
CA THR A 20 2.63 14.21 10.79
C THR A 20 2.12 13.88 9.39
N ALA A 21 1.37 12.77 9.21
CA ALA A 21 0.76 12.37 7.95
C ALA A 21 -0.22 13.43 7.43
N LEU A 22 -1.02 14.02 8.32
CA LEU A 22 -1.96 15.09 7.97
C LEU A 22 -1.24 16.30 7.37
N GLY A 23 -0.02 16.59 7.84
CA GLY A 23 0.85 17.63 7.28
C GLY A 23 1.25 17.43 5.81
N PHE A 24 1.04 16.24 5.24
CA PHE A 24 1.28 15.98 3.81
C PHE A 24 0.07 16.29 2.91
N LEU A 25 -1.06 16.76 3.46
CA LEU A 25 -2.15 17.35 2.68
C LEU A 25 -1.89 18.81 2.26
N THR A 26 -0.72 19.36 2.58
CA THR A 26 -0.36 20.74 2.24
C THR A 26 -0.43 21.00 0.74
N GLY A 27 -1.19 22.03 0.35
CA GLY A 27 -1.50 22.38 -1.04
C GLY A 27 -2.97 22.17 -1.41
N VAL A 28 -3.76 21.51 -0.55
CA VAL A 28 -5.20 21.29 -0.72
C VAL A 28 -6.03 21.98 0.36
N HIS A 29 -5.38 22.65 1.32
CA HIS A 29 -6.04 23.36 2.42
C HIS A 29 -6.81 24.59 1.89
N PRO A 30 -8.15 24.61 1.99
CA PRO A 30 -8.90 25.86 1.88
C PRO A 30 -8.53 26.75 3.06
N GLU A 31 -8.60 28.08 2.89
CA GLU A 31 -8.45 29.01 4.01
C GLU A 31 -9.54 28.74 5.05
N GLY A 32 -9.14 28.49 6.31
CA GLY A 32 -10.05 28.08 7.39
C GLY A 32 -10.01 26.56 7.63
N GLY A 33 -9.52 26.17 8.81
CA GLY A 33 -9.29 24.77 9.21
C GLY A 33 -10.51 23.88 8.93
N GLN A 34 -10.31 22.87 8.09
CA GLN A 34 -11.38 21.97 7.67
C GLN A 34 -11.75 20.97 8.77
N PRO A 35 -13.02 20.53 8.84
CA PRO A 35 -13.45 19.50 9.77
C PRO A 35 -12.65 18.20 9.62
N ALA A 36 -12.47 17.44 10.71
CA ALA A 36 -11.72 16.19 10.71
C ALA A 36 -12.22 15.17 9.66
N LYS A 37 -13.54 15.10 9.44
CA LYS A 37 -14.13 14.23 8.41
C LYS A 37 -13.63 14.57 7.00
N TRP A 38 -13.59 15.86 6.66
CA TRP A 38 -13.09 16.32 5.37
C TRP A 38 -11.60 16.00 5.21
N GLN A 39 -10.81 16.18 6.27
CA GLN A 39 -9.39 15.86 6.25
C GLN A 39 -9.15 14.37 5.97
N GLU A 40 -9.93 13.49 6.60
CA GLU A 40 -9.88 12.04 6.40
C GLU A 40 -10.27 11.64 4.96
N GLU A 41 -11.35 12.23 4.43
CA GLU A 41 -11.82 12.00 3.05
C GLU A 41 -10.75 12.42 2.04
N MET A 42 -10.19 13.61 2.20
CA MET A 42 -9.13 14.11 1.32
C MET A 42 -7.84 13.31 1.45
N PHE A 43 -7.49 12.89 2.67
CA PHE A 43 -6.34 12.03 2.87
C PHE A 43 -6.50 10.69 2.16
N THR A 44 -7.65 10.05 2.34
CA THR A 44 -7.96 8.79 1.67
C THR A 44 -7.94 8.95 0.15
N ALA A 45 -8.45 10.07 -0.37
CA ALA A 45 -8.40 10.37 -1.80
C ALA A 45 -6.97 10.48 -2.34
N HIS A 46 -5.99 10.94 -1.54
CA HIS A 46 -4.60 11.10 -1.96
C HIS A 46 -3.69 9.90 -1.69
N TYR A 47 -3.98 9.10 -0.66
CA TYR A 47 -3.10 8.02 -0.20
C TYR A 47 -3.74 6.62 -0.24
N GLY A 48 -5.03 6.52 -0.56
CA GLY A 48 -5.76 5.26 -0.71
C GLY A 48 -6.06 4.55 0.61
N SER A 49 -5.78 5.18 1.74
CA SER A 49 -5.96 4.60 3.07
C SER A 49 -6.24 5.69 4.09
N SER A 50 -6.89 5.32 5.19
CA SER A 50 -7.15 6.23 6.30
C SER A 50 -5.86 6.63 7.01
N LEU A 51 -5.90 7.77 7.68
CA LEU A 51 -4.79 8.29 8.49
C LEU A 51 -4.35 7.27 9.55
N LEU A 52 -5.31 6.58 10.18
CA LEU A 52 -5.05 5.56 11.19
C LEU A 52 -4.32 4.34 10.61
N VAL A 53 -4.70 3.89 9.40
CA VAL A 53 -4.04 2.75 8.75
C VAL A 53 -2.59 3.09 8.43
N ILE A 54 -2.35 4.27 7.85
CA ILE A 54 -0.99 4.75 7.54
C ILE A 54 -0.13 4.84 8.80
N ALA A 55 -0.67 5.42 9.88
CA ALA A 55 0.03 5.54 11.15
C ALA A 55 0.38 4.18 11.77
N ASN A 56 -0.57 3.24 11.78
CA ASN A 56 -0.33 1.89 12.28
C ASN A 56 0.67 1.12 11.41
N GLN A 57 0.67 1.35 10.10
CA GLN A 57 1.62 0.71 9.20
C GLN A 57 3.05 1.24 9.42
N TRP A 58 3.21 2.55 9.58
CA TRP A 58 4.49 3.13 9.97
C TRP A 58 4.98 2.58 11.32
N PHE A 59 4.10 2.54 12.32
CA PHE A 59 4.40 1.94 13.62
C PHE A 59 4.89 0.50 13.48
N ASN A 60 4.24 -0.29 12.62
CA ASN A 60 4.68 -1.66 12.32
C ASN A 60 6.06 -1.71 11.68
N LEU A 61 6.42 -0.80 10.76
CA LEU A 61 7.77 -0.73 10.19
C LEU A 61 8.83 -0.42 11.26
N CYS A 62 8.54 0.48 12.19
CA CYS A 62 9.45 0.85 13.27
C CYS A 62 9.70 -0.31 14.26
N HIS A 63 8.73 -1.22 14.43
CA HIS A 63 8.76 -2.25 15.48
C HIS A 63 8.77 -3.69 14.94
N THR A 64 8.98 -3.87 13.64
CA THR A 64 9.01 -5.22 13.04
C THR A 64 10.39 -5.86 13.16
N ASN A 65 10.39 -7.19 13.29
CA ASN A 65 11.58 -8.03 13.20
C ASN A 65 11.72 -8.69 11.81
N ILE A 66 10.85 -8.38 10.86
CA ILE A 66 10.94 -8.84 9.47
C ILE A 66 12.10 -8.09 8.81
N GLU A 67 13.16 -8.79 8.43
CA GLU A 67 14.42 -8.19 7.97
C GLU A 67 14.23 -7.28 6.75
N GLU A 68 13.38 -7.67 5.80
CA GLU A 68 13.08 -6.89 4.59
C GLU A 68 12.31 -5.59 4.92
N ALA A 69 11.41 -5.63 5.89
CA ALA A 69 10.58 -4.49 6.30
C ALA A 69 11.27 -3.57 7.32
N LYS A 70 12.24 -4.09 8.07
CA LYS A 70 12.91 -3.42 9.19
C LYS A 70 13.58 -2.13 8.77
N LEU A 71 13.34 -1.05 9.52
CA LEU A 71 13.98 0.23 9.28
C LEU A 71 15.38 0.27 9.87
N THR A 72 16.31 0.89 9.15
CA THR A 72 17.61 1.28 9.69
C THR A 72 17.47 2.57 10.50
N ALA A 73 18.45 2.86 11.37
CA ALA A 73 18.47 4.10 12.15
C ALA A 73 18.46 5.39 11.30
N LYS A 74 18.85 5.31 10.02
CA LYS A 74 18.80 6.44 9.06
C LYS A 74 17.41 6.62 8.44
N GLU A 75 16.61 5.56 8.43
CA GLU A 75 15.27 5.53 7.84
C GLU A 75 14.19 5.82 8.89
N GLU A 76 14.45 5.51 10.15
CA GLU A 76 13.57 5.84 11.27
C GLU A 76 13.70 7.34 11.64
N THR A 77 13.36 8.20 10.68
CA THR A 77 13.50 9.66 10.74
C THR A 77 12.28 10.33 10.12
N ALA A 78 12.12 11.64 10.32
CA ALA A 78 11.09 12.42 9.61
C ALA A 78 11.26 12.38 8.09
N GLU A 79 12.49 12.33 7.60
CA GLU A 79 12.76 12.19 6.17
C GLU A 79 12.40 10.79 5.68
N GLY A 80 12.64 9.73 6.45
CA GLY A 80 12.19 8.39 6.11
C GLY A 80 10.67 8.26 6.12
N PHE A 81 10.00 8.85 7.11
CA PHE A 81 8.53 8.92 7.12
C PHE A 81 7.98 9.63 5.88
N LYS A 82 8.63 10.71 5.44
CA LYS A 82 8.29 11.38 4.18
C LYS A 82 8.44 10.45 2.97
N ARG A 83 9.49 9.62 2.92
CA ARG A 83 9.66 8.62 1.84
C ARG A 83 8.62 7.51 1.89
N PHE A 84 8.24 7.08 3.08
CA PHE A 84 7.12 6.18 3.30
C PHE A 84 5.79 6.78 2.76
N MET A 85 5.51 8.04 3.08
CA MET A 85 4.35 8.78 2.54
C MET A 85 4.41 8.92 1.02
N MET A 86 5.61 9.16 0.45
CA MET A 86 5.82 9.17 -0.99
C MET A 86 5.46 7.82 -1.63
N ALA A 87 5.82 6.69 -1.01
CA ALA A 87 5.48 5.37 -1.52
C ALA A 87 3.96 5.12 -1.53
N HIS A 88 3.23 5.49 -0.48
CA HIS A 88 1.77 5.41 -0.47
C HIS A 88 1.12 6.25 -1.57
N PHE A 89 1.57 7.49 -1.72
CA PHE A 89 1.10 8.36 -2.79
C PHE A 89 1.40 7.76 -4.17
N PHE A 90 2.61 7.21 -4.35
CA PHE A 90 3.01 6.57 -5.59
C PHE A 90 2.12 5.36 -5.94
N MET A 91 1.87 4.47 -4.98
CA MET A 91 1.03 3.28 -5.19
C MET A 91 -0.43 3.64 -5.51
N TRP A 92 -0.97 4.68 -4.87
CA TRP A 92 -2.37 5.06 -5.03
C TRP A 92 -2.63 5.97 -6.24
N GLN A 93 -1.86 7.05 -6.38
CA GLN A 93 -2.06 8.04 -7.44
C GLN A 93 -1.37 7.66 -8.75
N TYR A 94 -0.43 6.72 -8.71
CA TYR A 94 0.34 6.26 -9.85
C TYR A 94 0.87 7.43 -10.71
N PRO A 95 1.65 8.35 -10.12
CA PRO A 95 2.03 9.59 -10.78
C PRO A 95 2.86 9.31 -12.03
N LYS A 96 2.44 9.88 -13.16
CA LYS A 96 3.06 9.63 -14.47
C LYS A 96 4.39 10.35 -14.67
N ASN A 97 4.64 11.43 -13.94
CA ASN A 97 5.78 12.31 -14.13
C ASN A 97 6.59 12.46 -12.84
N ALA A 98 7.84 12.00 -12.86
CA ALA A 98 8.75 12.08 -11.72
C ALA A 98 8.97 13.53 -11.23
N PRO A 99 9.17 14.55 -12.10
CA PRO A 99 9.32 15.94 -11.63
C PRO A 99 8.08 16.47 -10.89
N THR A 100 6.87 16.18 -11.38
CA THR A 100 5.62 16.61 -10.73
C THR A 100 5.44 15.93 -9.37
N PHE A 101 5.73 14.63 -9.30
CA PHE A 101 5.70 13.87 -8.05
C PHE A 101 6.75 14.38 -7.05
N GLY A 102 7.99 14.59 -7.50
CA GLY A 102 9.07 15.14 -6.68
C GLY A 102 8.75 16.53 -6.15
N SER A 103 8.15 17.39 -6.98
CA SER A 103 7.73 18.74 -6.59
C SER A 103 6.73 18.74 -5.43
N ARG A 104 5.72 17.84 -5.45
CA ARG A 104 4.74 17.70 -4.37
C ARG A 104 5.40 17.47 -3.01
N PHE A 105 6.47 16.69 -2.97
CA PHE A 105 7.19 16.37 -1.74
C PHE A 105 8.43 17.26 -1.54
N GLY A 106 8.75 18.18 -2.47
CA GLY A 106 9.96 18.99 -2.41
C GLY A 106 11.24 18.14 -2.39
N VAL A 107 11.35 17.18 -3.31
CA VAL A 107 12.51 16.28 -3.45
C VAL A 107 12.99 16.26 -4.90
N CYS A 108 14.27 15.95 -5.11
CA CYS A 108 14.83 15.86 -6.45
C CYS A 108 14.30 14.63 -7.22
N GLU A 109 14.39 14.71 -8.55
CA GLU A 109 13.85 13.68 -9.46
C GLU A 109 14.37 12.28 -9.13
N ARG A 110 15.69 12.16 -8.85
CA ARG A 110 16.34 10.90 -8.49
C ARG A 110 15.62 10.17 -7.34
N LEU A 111 15.07 10.90 -6.37
CA LEU A 111 14.40 10.29 -5.22
C LEU A 111 12.90 10.10 -5.42
N SER A 112 12.38 10.43 -6.61
CA SER A 112 10.98 10.37 -7.01
C SER A 112 10.72 9.34 -8.12
N CYS A 113 11.70 8.55 -8.49
CA CYS A 113 11.54 7.47 -9.47
C CYS A 113 12.46 6.29 -9.12
N GLY A 114 12.23 5.14 -9.74
CA GLY A 114 13.10 3.96 -9.65
C GLY A 114 13.33 3.47 -8.22
N ASP A 115 14.55 2.98 -7.98
CA ASP A 115 14.92 2.26 -6.75
C ASP A 115 14.60 3.03 -5.46
N PRO A 116 14.83 4.35 -5.33
CA PRO A 116 14.48 5.08 -4.11
C PRO A 116 13.01 5.01 -3.71
N VAL A 117 12.08 4.96 -4.68
CA VAL A 117 10.65 4.80 -4.39
C VAL A 117 10.33 3.34 -4.11
N PHE A 118 10.82 2.44 -4.97
CA PHE A 118 10.56 1.01 -4.85
C PHE A 118 11.15 0.39 -3.59
N HIS A 119 12.24 0.94 -3.05
CA HIS A 119 12.78 0.57 -1.75
C HIS A 119 11.72 0.64 -0.65
N TRP A 120 10.97 1.74 -0.58
CA TRP A 120 9.90 1.92 0.40
C TRP A 120 8.65 1.09 0.06
N VAL A 121 8.31 0.95 -1.22
CA VAL A 121 7.23 0.04 -1.66
C VAL A 121 7.53 -1.39 -1.22
N ASN A 122 8.77 -1.86 -1.38
CA ASN A 122 9.19 -3.21 -1.01
C ASN A 122 9.15 -3.42 0.51
N LYS A 123 9.56 -2.42 1.31
CA LYS A 123 9.42 -2.48 2.79
C LYS A 123 7.97 -2.58 3.22
N ILE A 124 7.09 -1.78 2.61
CA ILE A 124 5.64 -1.84 2.86
C ILE A 124 5.10 -3.21 2.45
N ALA A 125 5.49 -3.72 1.29
CA ALA A 125 5.08 -5.03 0.82
C ALA A 125 5.54 -6.14 1.77
N ALA A 126 6.77 -6.08 2.29
CA ALA A 126 7.30 -7.07 3.22
C ALA A 126 6.50 -7.18 4.54
N LEU A 127 5.77 -6.14 4.95
CA LEU A 127 4.84 -6.24 6.09
C LEU A 127 3.68 -7.22 5.87
N HIS A 128 3.46 -7.71 4.65
CA HIS A 128 2.44 -8.74 4.38
C HIS A 128 2.62 -9.97 5.28
N GLU A 129 3.87 -10.35 5.61
CA GLU A 129 4.15 -11.51 6.49
C GLU A 129 3.54 -11.33 7.89
N LYS A 130 3.48 -10.09 8.39
CA LYS A 130 2.86 -9.77 9.68
C LYS A 130 1.35 -9.60 9.58
N LEU A 131 0.86 -9.05 8.47
CA LEU A 131 -0.52 -8.59 8.34
C LEU A 131 -1.47 -9.63 7.73
N ILE A 132 -0.96 -10.48 6.84
CA ILE A 132 -1.71 -11.49 6.09
C ILE A 132 -1.31 -12.85 6.65
N VAL A 133 -2.05 -13.30 7.65
CA VAL A 133 -1.69 -14.51 8.42
C VAL A 133 -2.91 -15.40 8.57
N TRP A 134 -2.72 -16.67 8.26
CA TRP A 134 -3.68 -17.70 8.60
C TRP A 134 -3.65 -17.97 10.11
N LYS A 135 -4.70 -17.56 10.82
CA LYS A 135 -4.79 -17.76 12.26
C LYS A 135 -5.23 -19.19 12.59
N LYS A 136 -4.59 -19.78 13.59
CA LYS A 136 -4.88 -21.15 14.06
C LYS A 136 -6.32 -21.37 14.52
N ASN A 137 -7.02 -20.30 14.93
CA ASN A 137 -8.43 -20.41 15.32
C ASN A 137 -9.35 -20.72 14.13
N LEU A 138 -8.93 -20.44 12.89
CA LEU A 138 -9.67 -20.80 11.68
C LEU A 138 -9.69 -22.32 11.44
N ASP A 139 -8.69 -23.04 11.95
CA ASP A 139 -8.57 -24.51 11.85
C ASP A 139 -9.23 -25.25 13.03
N SER A 140 -9.87 -24.54 13.96
CA SER A 140 -10.46 -25.19 15.13
C SER A 140 -11.67 -26.04 14.73
N THR A 141 -11.82 -27.21 15.36
CA THR A 141 -13.00 -28.07 15.19
C THR A 141 -14.30 -27.45 15.71
N LEU A 142 -14.18 -26.37 16.50
CA LEU A 142 -15.29 -25.57 17.02
C LEU A 142 -15.63 -24.36 16.13
N THR A 143 -14.88 -24.14 15.06
CA THR A 143 -15.11 -22.99 14.18
C THR A 143 -16.42 -23.18 13.43
N GLN A 144 -17.14 -22.08 13.22
CA GLN A 144 -18.39 -22.06 12.48
C GLN A 144 -18.20 -22.59 11.05
N THR A 145 -19.27 -23.07 10.40
CA THR A 145 -19.21 -23.59 9.02
C THR A 145 -18.75 -22.56 7.99
N LEU A 146 -18.86 -21.26 8.29
CA LEU A 146 -18.45 -20.15 7.42
C LEU A 146 -17.41 -19.28 8.15
N VAL A 147 -16.14 -19.45 7.80
CA VAL A 147 -15.01 -18.82 8.53
C VAL A 147 -14.29 -17.75 7.72
N ILE A 148 -14.32 -17.86 6.40
CA ILE A 148 -13.68 -16.96 5.45
C ILE A 148 -14.61 -16.65 4.28
N SER A 149 -14.44 -15.48 3.70
CA SER A 149 -14.97 -15.12 2.39
C SER A 149 -13.81 -14.86 1.46
N ILE A 150 -13.90 -15.39 0.25
CA ILE A 150 -12.90 -15.27 -0.81
C ILE A 150 -13.47 -14.37 -1.90
N ASP A 151 -12.66 -13.42 -2.36
CA ASP A 151 -12.98 -12.58 -3.52
C ASP A 151 -11.81 -12.50 -4.51
N GLY A 152 -12.15 -12.30 -5.78
CA GLY A 152 -11.22 -12.19 -6.89
C GLY A 152 -10.97 -10.74 -7.29
N VAL A 153 -9.73 -10.27 -7.15
CA VAL A 153 -9.33 -8.91 -7.55
C VAL A 153 -8.53 -8.97 -8.85
N ASN A 154 -8.93 -8.17 -9.84
CA ASN A 154 -8.15 -7.99 -11.06
C ASN A 154 -7.28 -6.73 -10.93
N CYS A 155 -6.00 -6.85 -11.25
CA CYS A 155 -5.06 -5.73 -11.35
C CYS A 155 -4.57 -5.59 -12.79
N ARG A 156 -4.83 -4.43 -13.40
CA ARG A 156 -4.39 -4.16 -14.77
C ARG A 156 -2.86 -4.11 -14.84
N THR A 157 -2.30 -4.71 -15.88
CA THR A 157 -0.87 -4.71 -16.17
C THR A 157 -0.61 -4.26 -17.60
N TRP A 158 0.66 -4.10 -17.96
CA TRP A 158 1.04 -3.96 -19.37
C TRP A 158 0.73 -5.25 -20.12
N GLU A 159 0.31 -5.10 -21.38
CA GLU A 159 0.13 -6.24 -22.28
C GLU A 159 1.50 -6.82 -22.63
N LYS A 160 1.67 -8.11 -22.34
CA LYS A 160 2.87 -8.84 -22.71
C LYS A 160 2.72 -9.37 -24.13
N SER A 161 3.82 -9.42 -24.86
CA SER A 161 3.90 -10.23 -26.08
C SER A 161 4.24 -11.68 -25.73
N ASN A 162 3.99 -12.60 -26.67
CA ASN A 162 4.51 -13.95 -26.63
C ASN A 162 5.27 -14.25 -27.93
N GLU A 163 5.88 -15.43 -28.05
CA GLU A 163 6.69 -15.80 -29.22
C GLU A 163 5.92 -15.76 -30.55
N ARG A 164 4.58 -15.87 -30.51
CA ARG A 164 3.71 -15.99 -31.69
C ARG A 164 2.92 -14.72 -32.01
N TYR A 165 2.62 -13.91 -31.01
CA TYR A 165 1.72 -12.76 -31.10
C TYR A 165 2.30 -11.56 -30.33
N ASN A 166 2.08 -10.37 -30.89
CA ASN A 166 2.45 -9.11 -30.23
C ASN A 166 1.64 -8.84 -28.95
N MET A 167 0.55 -9.57 -28.73
CA MET A 167 -0.29 -9.51 -27.52
C MET A 167 -0.64 -10.93 -27.05
N ASP A 168 -0.37 -11.24 -25.78
CA ASP A 168 -0.80 -12.49 -25.14
C ASP A 168 -2.26 -12.35 -24.67
N THR A 169 -3.19 -12.81 -25.51
CA THR A 169 -4.62 -12.80 -25.20
C THR A 169 -4.98 -13.64 -23.97
N GLN A 170 -4.11 -14.55 -23.53
CA GLN A 170 -4.34 -15.34 -22.30
C GLN A 170 -4.24 -14.51 -21.03
N GLU A 171 -3.55 -13.36 -21.07
CA GLU A 171 -3.49 -12.43 -19.94
C GLU A 171 -4.60 -11.36 -20.00
N CYS A 172 -5.44 -11.36 -21.04
CA CYS A 172 -6.52 -10.39 -21.17
C CYS A 172 -7.66 -10.69 -20.19
N SER A 173 -7.89 -9.77 -19.25
CA SER A 173 -9.05 -9.86 -18.36
C SER A 173 -10.28 -9.23 -19.00
N HIS A 174 -11.41 -9.94 -18.91
CA HIS A 174 -12.71 -9.43 -19.38
C HIS A 174 -13.12 -8.12 -18.69
N ASN A 175 -12.67 -7.89 -17.44
CA ASN A 175 -13.06 -6.70 -16.67
C ASN A 175 -12.38 -5.42 -17.17
N PHE A 176 -11.15 -5.53 -17.69
CA PHE A 176 -10.39 -4.40 -18.20
C PHE A 176 -10.31 -4.34 -19.73
N ASN A 177 -10.68 -5.44 -20.40
CA ASN A 177 -10.43 -5.67 -21.82
C ASN A 177 -8.97 -5.36 -22.19
N HIS A 178 -8.04 -5.81 -21.33
CA HIS A 178 -6.61 -5.52 -21.39
C HIS A 178 -5.84 -6.58 -20.60
N GLY A 179 -4.52 -6.65 -20.80
CA GLY A 179 -3.61 -7.43 -19.96
C GLY A 179 -3.79 -7.12 -18.47
N ALA A 180 -3.99 -8.17 -17.66
CA ALA A 180 -4.16 -8.06 -16.23
C ALA A 180 -3.70 -9.34 -15.51
N VAL A 181 -3.52 -9.21 -14.20
CA VAL A 181 -3.33 -10.33 -13.28
C VAL A 181 -4.50 -10.42 -12.31
N LYS A 182 -4.83 -11.63 -11.90
CA LYS A 182 -5.86 -11.93 -10.91
C LYS A 182 -5.22 -12.33 -9.60
N TYR A 183 -5.77 -11.84 -8.50
CA TYR A 183 -5.46 -12.26 -7.15
C TYR A 183 -6.71 -12.77 -6.48
N GLU A 184 -6.54 -13.83 -5.71
CA GLU A 184 -7.50 -14.24 -4.71
C GLU A 184 -7.17 -13.55 -3.39
N VAL A 185 -8.18 -13.02 -2.72
CA VAL A 185 -8.04 -12.45 -1.38
C VAL A 185 -9.07 -13.10 -0.47
N ALA A 186 -8.62 -13.79 0.58
CA ALA A 186 -9.52 -14.26 1.63
C ALA A 186 -9.51 -13.33 2.84
N MET A 187 -10.69 -13.00 3.30
CA MET A 187 -10.94 -12.25 4.52
C MET A 187 -11.62 -13.15 5.55
N SER A 188 -11.22 -13.04 6.81
CA SER A 188 -11.94 -13.70 7.90
C SER A 188 -13.29 -13.03 8.09
N LEU A 189 -14.33 -13.83 8.32
CA LEU A 189 -15.67 -13.35 8.68
C LEU A 189 -15.79 -13.08 10.19
N LEU A 190 -14.91 -13.68 10.99
CA LEU A 190 -14.92 -13.59 12.45
C LEU A 190 -14.17 -12.36 12.95
N GLU A 191 -13.11 -11.98 12.23
CA GLU A 191 -12.21 -10.89 12.62
C GLU A 191 -11.87 -10.03 11.40
N PRO A 192 -11.66 -8.71 11.56
CA PRO A 192 -11.32 -7.81 10.47
C PRO A 192 -9.86 -7.98 10.00
N GLN A 193 -9.52 -9.18 9.51
CA GLN A 193 -8.18 -9.55 9.07
C GLN A 193 -8.22 -10.33 7.74
N ARG A 194 -7.18 -10.10 6.93
CA ARG A 194 -6.90 -10.88 5.72
C ARG A 194 -6.21 -12.18 6.09
N ALA A 195 -6.79 -13.30 5.67
CA ALA A 195 -6.29 -14.63 5.99
C ALA A 195 -5.23 -15.10 4.99
N TRP A 196 -5.43 -14.82 3.69
CA TRP A 196 -4.44 -15.12 2.66
C TRP A 196 -4.60 -14.26 1.40
N ILE A 197 -3.57 -14.28 0.55
CA ILE A 197 -3.63 -13.81 -0.84
C ILE A 197 -2.96 -14.86 -1.72
N SER A 198 -3.60 -15.24 -2.83
CA SER A 198 -3.06 -16.18 -3.83
C SER A 198 -2.99 -15.52 -5.21
N GLY A 199 -1.85 -15.64 -5.89
CA GLY A 199 -1.58 -15.03 -7.19
C GLY A 199 -0.12 -14.59 -7.34
N PRO A 200 0.23 -13.85 -8.42
CA PRO A 200 -0.63 -13.45 -9.53
C PRO A 200 -1.00 -14.61 -10.46
N HIS A 201 -2.28 -14.69 -10.82
CA HIS A 201 -2.80 -15.58 -11.88
C HIS A 201 -3.01 -14.80 -13.18
N LYS A 202 -2.97 -15.46 -14.35
CA LYS A 202 -3.25 -14.78 -15.63
C LYS A 202 -4.68 -14.22 -15.67
N GLY A 203 -4.85 -13.00 -16.15
CA GLY A 203 -6.16 -12.31 -16.21
C GLY A 203 -7.23 -13.03 -17.03
N GLY A 204 -6.84 -13.75 -18.10
CA GLY A 204 -7.76 -14.52 -18.94
C GLY A 204 -8.12 -15.90 -18.38
N LYS A 205 -7.55 -16.31 -17.24
CA LYS A 205 -7.89 -17.58 -16.59
C LYS A 205 -9.27 -17.47 -15.94
N HIS A 206 -10.09 -18.50 -16.11
CA HIS A 206 -11.45 -18.55 -15.58
C HIS A 206 -11.43 -18.68 -14.06
N ASP A 207 -12.41 -18.05 -13.40
CA ASP A 207 -12.49 -17.97 -11.94
C ASP A 207 -12.60 -19.37 -11.30
N LEU A 208 -13.41 -20.28 -11.87
CA LEU A 208 -13.48 -21.71 -11.48
C LEU A 208 -12.16 -22.49 -11.54
N THR A 209 -11.11 -21.94 -12.16
CA THR A 209 -9.78 -22.57 -12.21
C THR A 209 -8.79 -21.90 -11.24
N ILE A 210 -9.22 -20.82 -10.60
CA ILE A 210 -8.44 -20.06 -9.63
C ILE A 210 -9.00 -20.28 -8.22
N PHE A 211 -10.34 -20.24 -8.07
CA PHE A 211 -11.11 -20.46 -6.84
C PHE A 211 -11.85 -21.81 -6.92
#